data_AF-A0A015Z7D3-F1
#
_entry.id   AF-A0A015Z7D3-F1
#
_cell.length_a   1.000
_cell.length_b   1.000
_cell.length_c   1.000
_cell.angle_alpha   90.00
_cell.angle_beta   90.00
_cell.angle_gamma   90.00
#
_symmetry.space_group_name_H-M   'P 1'
#
loop_
_entity.id
_entity.type
_entity.pdbx_description
1 polymer ?
#
loop_
_entity_poly.entity_id
_entity_poly.type
_entity_poly.pdbx_seq_one_letter_code
_entity_poly.pdbx_strand_id
1 'polypeptide(L)'
;MEEIYSFEEIADYINKRNLAVSPEYVVSYWTKKKWITKKGTPVKTLAAVVDVANSIFLTKKRREKGEPTSNLKSLRKMKREKEKLEYTKFTTYNNQLQDDRWIAFRNFVLTARGKRCEKCGSDKHIKIHHPYYIKGRAAWEYNCLDVIVLCSCCHEKEHHI
;
A
#
# COMPACT_ATOMS: atom_id res chain seq x y z
N MET A 1 -29.56 5.59 -32.11
CA MET A 1 -28.39 5.94 -31.26
C MET A 1 -27.32 4.95 -31.65
N GLU A 2 -26.28 5.42 -32.32
CA GLU A 2 -25.27 4.56 -32.96
C GLU A 2 -24.48 3.76 -31.92
N GLU A 3 -24.35 2.46 -32.16
CA GLU A 3 -23.42 1.62 -31.43
C GLU A 3 -22.00 2.09 -31.77
N ILE A 4 -21.20 2.39 -30.75
CA ILE A 4 -19.85 2.98 -30.93
C ILE A 4 -18.85 1.92 -31.45
N TYR A 5 -19.13 0.64 -31.18
CA TYR A 5 -18.34 -0.51 -31.60
C TYR A 5 -19.29 -1.61 -32.07
N SER A 6 -18.87 -2.38 -33.09
CA SER A 6 -19.66 -3.48 -33.62
C SER A 6 -19.70 -4.67 -32.66
N PHE A 7 -20.73 -5.51 -32.82
CA PHE A 7 -20.86 -6.74 -32.06
C PHE A 7 -19.62 -7.65 -32.23
N GLU A 8 -19.09 -7.75 -33.45
CA GLU A 8 -17.91 -8.54 -33.80
C GLU A 8 -16.65 -8.01 -33.11
N GLU A 9 -16.45 -6.69 -33.06
CA GLU A 9 -15.31 -6.09 -32.37
C GLU A 9 -15.32 -6.42 -30.87
N ILE A 10 -16.50 -6.36 -30.26
CA ILE A 10 -16.70 -6.72 -28.86
C ILE A 10 -16.43 -8.22 -28.65
N ALA A 11 -16.95 -9.08 -29.53
CA ALA A 11 -16.77 -10.52 -29.45
C ALA A 11 -15.30 -10.94 -29.60
N ASP A 12 -14.59 -10.38 -30.58
CA ASP A 12 -13.17 -10.65 -30.79
C ASP A 12 -12.35 -10.27 -29.55
N TYR A 13 -12.60 -9.09 -28.98
CA TYR A 13 -11.90 -8.63 -27.78
C TYR A 13 -12.11 -9.55 -26.56
N ILE A 14 -13.35 -10.00 -26.35
CA ILE A 14 -13.72 -10.94 -25.28
C ILE A 14 -12.98 -12.26 -25.46
N ASN A 15 -13.04 -12.83 -26.67
CA ASN A 15 -12.44 -14.12 -26.99
C ASN A 15 -10.92 -14.08 -26.84
N LYS A 16 -10.28 -13.04 -27.40
CA LYS A 16 -8.82 -12.85 -27.35
C LYS A 16 -8.28 -12.72 -25.94
N ARG A 17 -9.08 -12.18 -25.00
CA ARG A 17 -8.71 -12.02 -23.59
C ARG A 17 -9.29 -13.07 -22.67
N ASN A 18 -10.04 -14.04 -23.20
CA ASN A 18 -10.71 -15.09 -22.45
C ASN A 18 -11.55 -14.55 -21.28
N LEU A 19 -12.38 -13.53 -21.56
CA LEU A 19 -13.22 -12.89 -20.55
C LEU A 19 -14.53 -13.65 -20.34
N ALA A 20 -15.09 -13.55 -19.13
CA ALA A 20 -16.29 -14.32 -18.75
C ALA A 20 -17.61 -13.70 -19.22
N VAL A 21 -17.60 -12.44 -19.64
CA VAL A 21 -18.78 -11.71 -20.09
C VAL A 21 -19.13 -12.06 -21.54
N SER A 22 -20.41 -12.11 -21.90
CA SER A 22 -20.83 -12.32 -23.28
C SER A 22 -20.95 -10.99 -24.06
N PRO A 23 -20.77 -10.98 -25.38
CA PRO A 23 -20.91 -9.77 -26.20
C PRO A 23 -22.31 -9.12 -26.06
N GLU A 24 -23.37 -9.92 -26.00
CA GLU A 24 -24.75 -9.47 -25.82
C GLU A 24 -24.93 -8.73 -24.49
N TYR A 25 -24.28 -9.22 -23.43
CA TYR A 25 -24.31 -8.57 -22.13
C TYR A 25 -23.64 -7.19 -22.19
N VAL A 26 -22.50 -7.07 -22.87
CA VAL A 26 -21.77 -5.81 -23.02
C VAL A 26 -22.65 -4.78 -23.74
N VAL A 27 -23.23 -5.16 -24.88
CA VAL A 27 -24.13 -4.29 -25.66
C VAL A 27 -25.35 -3.89 -24.83
N SER A 28 -26.02 -4.86 -24.20
CA SER A 28 -27.19 -4.59 -23.34
C SER A 28 -26.88 -3.63 -22.19
N TYR A 29 -25.72 -3.80 -21.54
CA TYR A 29 -25.28 -2.96 -20.43
C TYR A 29 -25.04 -1.52 -20.86
N TRP A 30 -24.34 -1.28 -21.96
CA TRP A 30 -24.02 0.07 -22.42
C TRP A 30 -25.18 0.77 -23.10
N THR A 31 -26.04 0.04 -23.81
CA THR A 31 -27.29 0.59 -24.37
C THR A 31 -28.19 1.14 -23.27
N LYS A 32 -28.35 0.42 -22.15
CA LYS A 32 -29.09 0.92 -20.97
C LYS A 32 -28.47 2.18 -20.35
N LYS A 33 -27.14 2.32 -20.47
CA LYS A 33 -26.40 3.50 -19.99
C LYS A 33 -26.23 4.59 -21.03
N LYS A 34 -26.84 4.46 -22.21
CA LYS A 34 -26.69 5.38 -23.35
C LYS A 34 -25.21 5.61 -23.71
N TRP A 35 -24.37 4.61 -23.51
CA TRP A 35 -22.93 4.67 -23.76
C TRP A 35 -22.17 5.76 -22.98
N ILE A 36 -22.71 6.17 -21.81
CA ILE A 36 -22.11 7.16 -20.92
C ILE A 36 -21.49 6.49 -19.69
N THR A 37 -20.25 6.87 -19.37
CA THR A 37 -19.54 6.42 -18.17
C THR A 37 -20.15 7.04 -16.90
N LYS A 38 -19.77 6.52 -15.71
CA LYS A 38 -20.21 7.10 -14.42
C LYS A 38 -19.83 8.58 -14.27
N LYS A 39 -18.78 9.05 -14.96
CA LYS A 39 -18.34 10.46 -14.92
C LYS A 39 -19.10 11.37 -15.89
N GLY A 40 -20.13 10.85 -16.58
CA GLY A 40 -20.91 11.64 -17.54
C GLY A 40 -20.27 11.79 -18.93
N THR A 41 -19.10 11.17 -19.16
CA THR A 41 -18.43 11.22 -20.46
C THR A 41 -18.78 10.00 -21.31
N PRO A 42 -18.84 10.10 -22.64
CA PRO A 42 -18.95 8.94 -23.53
C PRO A 42 -17.81 7.95 -23.30
N VAL A 43 -18.09 6.65 -23.48
CA VAL A 43 -17.03 5.64 -23.56
C VAL A 43 -16.23 5.83 -24.85
N LYS A 44 -14.90 5.70 -24.75
CA LYS A 44 -13.98 6.06 -25.85
C LYS A 44 -13.12 4.91 -26.36
N THR A 45 -13.12 3.76 -25.67
CA THR A 45 -12.23 2.65 -26.02
C THR A 45 -12.97 1.33 -25.85
N LEU A 46 -12.66 0.37 -26.73
CA LEU A 46 -13.17 -1.00 -26.66
C LEU A 46 -12.84 -1.67 -25.32
N ALA A 47 -11.63 -1.41 -24.79
CA ALA A 47 -11.24 -1.86 -23.46
C ALA A 47 -12.17 -1.29 -22.36
N ALA A 48 -12.49 0.01 -22.39
CA ALA A 48 -13.40 0.60 -21.42
C ALA A 48 -14.83 0.04 -21.54
N VAL A 49 -15.26 -0.29 -22.75
CA VAL A 49 -16.56 -0.92 -23.01
C VAL A 49 -16.58 -2.34 -22.41
N VAL A 50 -15.63 -3.19 -22.78
CA VAL A 50 -15.66 -4.61 -22.39
C VAL A 50 -15.23 -4.81 -20.93
N ASP A 51 -14.14 -4.20 -20.47
CA ASP A 51 -13.58 -4.48 -19.14
C ASP A 51 -14.49 -4.01 -18.01
N VAL A 52 -15.15 -2.87 -18.19
CA VAL A 52 -16.13 -2.37 -17.22
C VAL A 52 -17.33 -3.30 -17.16
N ALA A 53 -17.89 -3.70 -18.31
CA ALA A 53 -19.01 -4.63 -18.36
C ALA A 53 -18.65 -5.99 -17.73
N ASN A 54 -17.46 -6.52 -18.02
CA ASN A 54 -16.95 -7.75 -17.42
C ASN A 54 -16.79 -7.64 -15.90
N SER A 55 -16.24 -6.53 -15.40
CA SER A 55 -16.11 -6.30 -13.95
C SER A 55 -17.47 -6.29 -13.24
N ILE A 56 -18.47 -5.64 -13.84
CA ILE A 56 -19.85 -5.61 -13.32
C ILE A 56 -20.50 -6.99 -13.39
N PHE A 57 -20.35 -7.71 -14.51
CA PHE A 57 -20.86 -9.07 -14.70
C PHE A 57 -20.32 -10.03 -13.63
N LEU A 58 -18.99 -10.04 -13.43
CA LEU A 58 -18.34 -10.87 -12.41
C LEU A 58 -18.83 -10.52 -11.01
N THR A 59 -18.98 -9.23 -10.70
CA THR A 59 -19.49 -8.79 -9.40
C THR A 59 -20.92 -9.28 -9.17
N LYS A 60 -21.79 -9.24 -10.19
CA LYS A 60 -23.16 -9.77 -10.12
C LYS A 60 -23.15 -11.28 -9.86
N LYS A 61 -22.35 -12.03 -10.63
CA LYS A 61 -22.21 -13.50 -10.49
C LYS A 61 -21.71 -13.92 -9.10
N ARG A 62 -20.77 -13.17 -8.52
CA ARG A 62 -20.28 -13.40 -7.14
C ARG A 62 -21.39 -13.19 -6.11
N ARG A 63 -22.17 -12.12 -6.24
CA ARG A 63 -23.30 -11.83 -5.34
C ARG A 63 -24.38 -12.91 -5.41
N GLU A 64 -24.70 -13.39 -6.62
CA GLU A 64 -25.64 -14.50 -6.82
C GLU A 64 -25.17 -15.79 -6.12
N LYS A 65 -23.85 -16.00 -6.04
CA LYS A 65 -23.23 -17.10 -5.29
C LYS A 65 -23.06 -16.85 -3.78
N GLY A 66 -23.45 -15.67 -3.28
CA GLY A 66 -23.19 -15.27 -1.89
C GLY A 66 -21.70 -15.06 -1.55
N GLU A 67 -20.84 -14.90 -2.56
CA GLU A 67 -19.40 -14.71 -2.34
C GLU A 67 -19.11 -13.26 -1.87
N PRO A 68 -18.29 -13.08 -0.82
CA PRO A 68 -17.93 -11.74 -0.36
C PRO A 68 -17.12 -11.00 -1.43
N THR A 69 -17.55 -9.78 -1.77
CA THR A 69 -16.73 -8.87 -2.57
C THR A 69 -15.58 -8.38 -1.70
N SER A 70 -14.46 -9.09 -1.74
CA SER A 70 -13.30 -8.72 -0.92
C SER A 70 -12.86 -7.29 -1.26
N ASN A 71 -12.73 -6.44 -0.23
CA ASN A 71 -12.16 -5.13 -0.41
C ASN A 71 -10.67 -5.32 -0.67
N LEU A 72 -10.26 -5.20 -1.94
CA LEU A 72 -8.86 -5.37 -2.34
C LEU A 72 -7.90 -4.47 -1.55
N LYS A 73 -8.36 -3.28 -1.12
CA LYS A 73 -7.57 -2.39 -0.24
C LYS A 73 -7.38 -3.01 1.14
N SER A 74 -8.42 -3.59 1.73
CA SER A 74 -8.34 -4.28 3.03
C SER A 74 -7.46 -5.53 2.96
N LEU A 75 -7.58 -6.35 1.93
CA LEU A 75 -6.73 -7.53 1.74
C LEU A 75 -5.25 -7.16 1.62
N ARG A 76 -4.93 -6.14 0.81
CA ARG A 76 -3.57 -5.62 0.67
C ARG A 76 -3.02 -5.09 2.00
N LYS A 77 -3.84 -4.37 2.76
CA LYS A 77 -3.47 -3.88 4.10
C LYS A 77 -3.15 -5.02 5.05
N MET A 78 -4.03 -6.02 5.16
CA MET A 78 -3.83 -7.18 6.03
C MET A 78 -2.57 -7.98 5.65
N LYS A 79 -2.31 -8.16 4.34
CA LYS A 79 -1.10 -8.84 3.87
C LYS A 79 0.16 -8.11 4.34
N ARG A 80 0.22 -6.78 4.15
CA ARG A 80 1.34 -5.94 4.58
C ARG A 80 1.53 -5.95 6.11
N GLU A 81 0.43 -5.92 6.87
CA GLU A 81 0.48 -6.01 8.33
C GLU A 81 1.03 -7.36 8.80
N LYS A 82 0.61 -8.46 8.14
CA LYS A 82 1.14 -9.80 8.42
C LYS A 82 2.63 -9.91 8.11
N GLU A 83 3.07 -9.45 6.93
CA GLU A 83 4.48 -9.45 6.53
C GLU A 83 5.34 -8.62 7.49
N LYS A 84 4.83 -7.46 7.94
CA LYS A 84 5.49 -6.63 8.95
C LYS A 84 5.61 -7.34 10.30
N LEU A 85 4.54 -8.01 10.75
CA LEU A 85 4.56 -8.76 11.99
C LEU A 85 5.55 -9.93 11.92
N GLU A 86 5.59 -10.65 10.80
CA GLU A 86 6.57 -11.72 10.57
C GLU A 86 8.00 -11.18 10.60
N TYR A 87 8.29 -10.09 9.86
CA TYR A 87 9.63 -9.48 9.86
C TYR A 87 10.10 -9.10 11.28
N THR A 88 9.25 -8.40 12.05
CA THR A 88 9.59 -7.94 13.40
C THR A 88 9.67 -9.07 14.42
N LYS A 89 9.01 -10.21 14.19
CA LYS A 89 9.10 -11.40 15.04
C LYS A 89 10.41 -12.16 14.83
N PHE A 90 10.92 -12.24 13.61
CA PHE A 90 12.09 -13.06 13.27
C PHE A 90 13.41 -12.28 13.17
N THR A 91 13.36 -10.95 13.11
CA THR A 91 14.55 -10.10 12.97
C THR A 91 14.99 -9.57 14.34
N THR A 92 16.19 -9.97 14.77
CA THR A 92 16.78 -9.45 16.02
C THR A 92 17.00 -7.94 15.94
N TYR A 93 17.01 -7.26 17.09
CA TYR A 93 17.23 -5.81 17.13
C TYR A 93 18.56 -5.41 16.46
N ASN A 94 19.63 -6.18 16.68
CA ASN A 94 20.92 -5.95 16.05
C ASN A 94 20.86 -6.00 14.52
N ASN A 95 20.08 -6.91 13.95
CA ASN A 95 19.86 -6.99 12.50
C ASN A 95 19.06 -5.79 11.99
N GLN A 96 18.09 -5.29 12.76
CA GLN A 96 17.36 -4.06 12.41
C GLN A 96 18.31 -2.85 12.33
N LEU A 97 19.36 -2.80 13.16
CA LEU A 97 20.34 -1.72 13.13
C LEU A 97 21.28 -1.76 11.90
N GLN A 98 21.23 -2.83 11.10
CA GLN A 98 21.95 -2.93 9.83
C GLN A 98 21.03 -2.70 8.62
N ASP A 99 19.72 -2.53 8.84
CA ASP A 99 18.75 -2.32 7.78
C ASP A 99 18.85 -0.92 7.18
N ASP A 100 18.77 -0.79 5.86
CA ASP A 100 18.84 0.50 5.15
C ASP A 100 17.79 1.50 5.66
N ARG A 101 16.63 1.02 6.10
CA ARG A 101 15.57 1.88 6.65
C ARG A 101 15.97 2.47 7.99
N TRP A 102 16.66 1.70 8.84
CA TRP A 102 17.26 2.23 10.06
C TRP A 102 18.36 3.23 9.75
N ILE A 103 19.26 2.91 8.83
CA ILE A 103 20.37 3.81 8.46
C ILE A 103 19.83 5.14 7.94
N ALA A 104 18.81 5.10 7.08
CA ALA A 104 18.13 6.29 6.56
C ALA A 104 17.44 7.11 7.67
N PHE A 105 16.64 6.46 8.52
CA PHE A 105 15.99 7.12 9.66
C PHE A 105 17.02 7.75 10.60
N ARG A 106 18.08 7.01 10.93
CA ARG A 106 19.16 7.47 11.79
C ARG A 106 19.82 8.71 11.21
N ASN A 107 20.21 8.65 9.94
CA ASN A 107 20.88 9.77 9.28
C ASN A 107 19.99 11.00 9.19
N PHE A 108 18.68 10.81 8.92
CA PHE A 108 17.71 11.89 8.91
C PHE A 108 17.63 12.60 10.27
N VAL A 109 17.35 11.85 11.34
CA VAL A 109 17.21 12.40 12.71
C VAL A 109 18.50 13.11 13.15
N LEU A 110 19.65 12.47 12.94
CA LEU A 110 20.94 13.06 13.30
C LEU A 110 21.22 14.35 12.53
N THR A 111 20.93 14.38 11.23
CA THR A 111 21.14 15.59 10.41
C THR A 111 20.21 16.71 10.82
N ALA A 112 18.93 16.42 11.05
CA ALA A 112 17.94 17.41 11.49
C ALA A 112 18.29 18.03 12.85
N ARG A 113 18.98 17.29 13.72
CA ARG A 113 19.37 17.72 15.08
C ARG A 113 20.83 18.18 15.17
N GLY A 114 21.47 18.44 14.03
CA GLY A 114 22.84 18.97 13.98
C GLY A 114 23.93 18.01 14.46
N LYS A 115 23.63 16.71 14.60
CA LYS A 115 24.55 15.66 15.07
C LYS A 115 25.18 15.98 16.44
N ARG A 116 24.40 16.54 17.37
CA ARG A 116 24.86 16.86 18.73
C ARG A 116 23.95 16.21 19.77
N CYS A 117 24.55 15.86 20.90
CA CYS A 117 23.85 15.34 22.06
C CYS A 117 22.88 16.40 22.59
N GLU A 118 21.61 16.05 22.71
CA GLU A 118 20.57 16.97 23.19
C GLU A 118 20.63 17.21 24.70
N LYS A 119 21.40 16.41 25.45
CA LYS A 119 21.60 16.61 26.89
C LYS A 119 22.83 17.43 27.24
N CYS A 120 23.96 17.19 26.58
CA CYS A 120 25.25 17.82 26.94
C CYS A 120 25.92 18.59 25.81
N GLY A 121 25.34 18.60 24.61
CA GLY A 121 25.87 19.33 23.46
C GLY A 121 27.12 18.73 22.79
N SER A 122 27.65 17.61 23.28
CA SER A 122 28.78 16.89 22.67
C SER A 122 28.44 16.39 21.26
N ASP A 123 29.43 16.32 20.38
CA ASP A 123 29.37 15.77 19.02
C ASP A 123 30.08 14.41 18.89
N LYS A 124 30.60 13.86 20.00
CA LYS A 124 31.36 12.61 20.02
C LYS A 124 30.45 11.40 20.16
N HIS A 125 30.69 10.38 19.32
CA HIS A 125 30.03 9.06 19.38
C HIS A 125 28.50 9.13 19.51
N ILE A 126 27.87 9.89 18.62
CA ILE A 126 26.44 10.17 18.67
C ILE A 126 25.59 8.97 18.22
N LYS A 127 24.61 8.65 19.05
CA LYS A 127 23.64 7.57 18.85
C LYS A 127 22.22 8.10 19.02
N ILE A 128 21.28 7.39 18.41
CA ILE A 128 19.86 7.59 18.70
C ILE A 128 19.51 6.66 19.86
N HIS A 129 18.88 7.25 20.87
CA HIS A 129 18.29 6.57 22.00
C HIS A 129 16.79 6.44 21.77
N HIS A 130 16.28 5.22 21.89
CA HIS A 130 14.85 4.93 21.99
C HIS A 130 14.48 4.90 23.48
N PRO A 131 13.76 5.91 24.02
CA PRO A 131 13.41 5.96 25.45
C PRO A 131 12.47 4.82 25.89
N TYR A 132 11.74 4.23 24.95
CA TYR A 132 10.86 3.10 25.19
C TYR A 132 10.75 2.22 23.95
N TYR A 133 10.40 0.95 24.16
CA TYR A 133 10.21 -0.03 23.08
C TYR A 133 8.73 -0.44 22.95
N ILE A 134 8.17 -0.32 21.75
CA ILE A 134 6.83 -0.80 21.40
C ILE A 134 6.95 -2.15 20.68
N LYS A 135 6.26 -3.17 21.20
CA LYS A 135 6.26 -4.52 20.63
C LYS A 135 5.81 -4.50 19.16
N GLY A 136 6.57 -5.19 18.30
CA GLY A 136 6.28 -5.30 16.87
C GLY A 136 6.59 -4.03 16.05
N ARG A 137 7.25 -3.04 16.66
CA ARG A 137 7.74 -1.84 15.98
C ARG A 137 9.23 -1.99 15.67
N ALA A 138 9.63 -1.78 14.43
CA ALA A 138 11.04 -1.77 14.06
C ALA A 138 11.74 -0.46 14.45
N ALA A 139 13.07 -0.45 14.54
CA ALA A 139 13.85 0.69 15.03
C ALA A 139 13.58 2.04 14.30
N TRP A 140 13.24 2.01 13.01
CA TRP A 140 12.93 3.20 12.19
C TRP A 140 11.45 3.60 12.15
N GLU A 141 10.57 2.84 12.80
CA GLU A 141 9.12 3.08 12.75
C GLU A 141 8.61 4.01 13.86
N TYR A 142 9.53 4.54 14.66
CA TYR A 142 9.23 5.54 15.67
C TYR A 142 9.08 6.92 15.02
N ASN A 143 8.28 7.80 15.64
CA ASN A 143 8.29 9.19 15.21
C ASN A 143 9.67 9.79 15.54
N CYS A 144 10.11 10.76 14.75
CA CYS A 144 11.32 11.51 15.07
C CYS A 144 11.23 12.21 16.43
N LEU A 145 10.03 12.52 16.93
CA LEU A 145 9.82 13.08 18.27
C LEU A 145 9.94 12.03 19.39
N ASP A 146 9.80 10.74 19.07
CA ASP A 146 9.84 9.64 20.04
C ASP A 146 11.27 9.17 20.34
N VAL A 147 12.29 9.83 19.78
CA VAL A 147 13.70 9.46 19.93
C VAL A 147 14.55 10.64 20.38
N ILE A 148 15.69 10.35 21.01
CA ILE A 148 16.62 11.35 21.53
C ILE A 148 18.01 11.10 20.97
N VAL A 149 18.72 12.15 20.59
CA VAL A 149 20.10 12.10 20.10
C VAL A 149 21.05 12.31 21.26
N LEU A 150 21.84 11.29 21.60
CA LEU A 150 22.72 11.30 22.76
C LEU A 150 24.14 10.87 22.38
N CYS A 151 25.15 11.42 23.06
CA CYS A 151 26.50 10.82 23.05
C CYS A 151 26.50 9.51 23.85
N SER A 152 27.52 8.66 23.66
CA SER A 152 27.64 7.38 24.37
C SER A 152 27.51 7.51 25.89
N CYS A 153 28.17 8.51 26.49
CA CYS A 153 28.13 8.75 27.93
C CYS A 153 26.70 9.06 28.44
N CYS A 154 25.98 9.97 27.76
CA CYS A 154 24.60 10.27 28.13
C CYS A 154 23.67 9.09 27.83
N HIS A 155 23.90 8.37 26.74
CA HIS A 155 23.11 7.20 26.35
C HIS A 155 23.22 6.08 27.39
N GLU A 156 24.43 5.81 27.90
CA GLU A 156 24.62 4.84 28.98
C GLU A 156 23.86 5.27 30.23
N LYS A 157 23.95 6.55 30.63
CA LYS A 157 23.20 7.05 31.81
C LYS A 157 21.68 6.85 31.70
N GLU A 158 21.10 6.95 30.49
CA GLU A 158 19.67 6.69 30.30
C GLU A 158 19.28 5.21 30.44
N HIS A 159 20.17 4.28 30.07
CA HIS A 159 19.90 2.83 30.22
C HIS A 159 20.21 2.31 31.63
N HIS A 160 20.96 3.05 32.44
CA HIS A 160 21.40 2.64 33.78
C HIS A 160 20.56 3.28 34.90
N ILE A 161 19.24 3.37 34.70
CA ILE A 161 18.26 3.66 35.74
C ILE A 161 17.52 2.36 36.07
#